data_AF-A0A7I4A859-F1
#
_entry.id   AF-A0A7I4A859-F1
#
_cell.length_a   1.000
_cell.length_b   1.000
_cell.length_c   1.000
_cell.angle_alpha   90.00
_cell.angle_beta   90.00
_cell.angle_gamma   90.00
#
_symmetry.space_group_name_H-M   'P 1'
#
loop_
_entity.id
_entity.type
_entity.pdbx_description
1 polymer ?
#
loop_
_entity_poly.entity_id
_entity_poly.type
_entity_poly.pdbx_seq_one_letter_code
_entity_poly.pdbx_strand_id
1 'polypeptide(L)'
;MQNLGIEEGEVNFVELAALWQAPLYEFSFSKGQVDCEEEESRTTPMFNTIIKSSSRTSEVAECGACKYLLPKSCTFLISDISEVHRLIPGDSKDGFNLMVIDPPWENKSVHRKSLYPTLPNKYLLSLPVKQLAHADGALVALWITNREKLRHFAETELFPAWGVKMAAVWYWLKVTVEGTMVSPLDLAHHKPYECLLLGYLPSKIGSTSEESVQFTGSREHADLPDKFVLISIPGDHSRKPPLKSLLSKHIPGQRHAERGLELFARELSAGWTSWGNEPLRFQHLNYFRER
;
A
#
# COMPACT_ATOMS: atom_id res chain seq x y z
N MET A 1 34.07 -7.52 2.76
CA MET A 1 32.61 -7.62 2.58
C MET A 1 32.17 -8.99 3.05
N GLN A 2 31.56 -9.09 4.23
CA GLN A 2 30.98 -10.35 4.68
C GLN A 2 29.79 -10.68 3.78
N ASN A 3 29.75 -11.90 3.27
CA ASN A 3 28.69 -12.40 2.42
C ASN A 3 27.43 -12.56 3.30
N LEU A 4 26.53 -11.57 3.26
CA LEU A 4 25.35 -11.46 4.14
C LEU A 4 24.21 -12.44 3.79
N GLY A 5 24.52 -13.58 3.14
CA GLY A 5 23.61 -14.73 3.06
C GLY A 5 22.30 -14.55 2.27
N ILE A 6 22.07 -13.41 1.61
CA ILE A 6 20.95 -13.28 0.66
C ILE A 6 21.39 -13.92 -0.66
N GLU A 7 21.09 -15.21 -0.83
CA GLU A 7 21.22 -15.93 -2.09
C GLU A 7 20.16 -15.44 -3.11
N GLU A 8 20.34 -15.71 -4.42
CA GLU A 8 19.45 -15.30 -5.54
C GLU A 8 17.99 -15.85 -5.47
N GLY A 9 17.58 -16.39 -4.32
CA GLY A 9 16.26 -16.93 -4.06
C GLY A 9 15.21 -15.89 -3.66
N GLU A 10 13.99 -16.37 -3.43
CA GLU A 10 12.89 -15.53 -2.98
C GLU A 10 13.12 -15.05 -1.53
N VAL A 11 13.49 -13.78 -1.36
CA VAL A 11 13.83 -13.21 -0.07
C VAL A 11 12.61 -13.08 0.83
N ASN A 12 12.66 -13.70 2.01
CA ASN A 12 11.66 -13.51 3.06
C ASN A 12 12.05 -12.31 3.94
N PHE A 13 11.55 -11.13 3.60
CA PHE A 13 11.87 -9.90 4.33
C PHE A 13 11.39 -9.91 5.78
N VAL A 14 10.34 -10.68 6.09
CA VAL A 14 9.82 -10.82 7.46
C VAL A 14 10.82 -11.57 8.34
N GLU A 15 11.38 -12.66 7.83
CA GLU A 15 12.42 -13.43 8.54
C GLU A 15 13.70 -12.61 8.69
N LEU A 16 14.13 -11.92 7.62
CA LEU A 16 15.31 -11.06 7.67
C LEU A 16 15.19 -9.92 8.68
N ALA A 17 14.02 -9.28 8.76
CA ALA A 17 13.76 -8.21 9.72
C ALA A 17 13.83 -8.67 11.18
N ALA A 18 13.57 -9.97 11.43
CA ALA A 18 13.63 -10.56 12.77
C ALA A 18 15.04 -10.98 13.21
N LEU A 19 16.02 -10.99 12.29
CA LEU A 19 17.40 -11.32 12.62
C LEU A 19 18.06 -10.19 13.40
N TRP A 20 18.95 -10.55 14.34
CA TRP A 20 19.80 -9.55 15.02
C TRP A 20 20.70 -8.77 14.04
N GLN A 21 20.96 -9.34 12.86
CA GLN A 21 21.71 -8.74 11.76
C GLN A 21 20.85 -7.83 10.87
N ALA A 22 19.54 -7.68 11.13
CA ALA A 22 18.65 -6.80 10.37
C ALA A 22 19.26 -5.39 10.14
N PRO A 23 19.91 -4.75 11.14
CA PRO A 23 20.54 -3.44 10.95
C PRO A 23 21.76 -3.43 10.01
N LEU A 24 22.34 -4.59 9.69
CA LEU A 24 23.52 -4.73 8.82
C LEU A 24 23.14 -4.86 7.33
N TYR A 25 21.87 -5.08 7.01
CA TYR A 25 21.41 -5.09 5.63
C TYR A 25 21.27 -3.67 5.12
N GLU A 26 22.09 -3.32 4.13
CA GLU A 26 22.10 -2.01 3.49
C GLU A 26 21.75 -2.16 2.01
N PHE A 27 21.04 -1.17 1.49
CA PHE A 27 20.95 -0.95 0.05
C PHE A 27 22.16 -0.17 -0.42
N SER A 28 22.73 -0.62 -1.52
CA SER A 28 23.63 0.16 -2.37
C SER A 28 22.89 0.56 -3.65
N PHE A 29 22.88 1.85 -3.95
CA PHE A 29 22.23 2.38 -5.15
C PHE A 29 23.29 2.56 -6.24
N SER A 30 23.17 1.83 -7.35
CA SER A 30 24.06 1.99 -8.50
C SER A 30 23.54 3.11 -9.41
N LYS A 31 24.37 4.13 -9.66
CA LYS A 31 23.99 5.27 -10.52
C LYS A 31 23.75 4.82 -11.97
N GLY A 32 22.66 5.31 -12.55
CA GLY A 32 22.49 5.38 -14.01
C GLY A 32 23.43 6.46 -14.58
N GLN A 33 24.06 6.15 -15.71
CA GLN A 33 25.01 7.00 -16.41
C GLN A 33 24.35 8.33 -16.82
N VAL A 34 24.61 9.41 -16.07
CA VAL A 34 24.31 10.79 -16.50
C VAL A 34 25.54 11.63 -16.21
N ASP A 35 26.02 12.29 -17.26
CA ASP A 35 27.24 13.08 -17.32
C ASP A 35 27.36 14.10 -16.16
N CYS A 36 28.59 14.22 -15.67
CA CYS A 36 29.12 15.32 -14.86
C CYS A 36 28.52 15.48 -13.46
N GLU A 37 28.98 14.64 -12.52
CA GLU A 37 29.43 14.97 -11.15
C GLU A 37 29.47 13.67 -10.32
N GLU A 38 30.66 13.33 -9.78
CA GLU A 38 30.90 12.16 -8.93
C GLU A 38 30.16 12.35 -7.60
N GLU A 39 28.92 11.86 -7.50
CA GLU A 39 28.29 11.66 -6.18
C GLU A 39 28.59 10.24 -5.71
N GLU A 40 29.08 10.15 -4.46
CA GLU A 40 29.46 8.91 -3.79
C GLU A 40 28.33 7.86 -3.78
N SER A 41 28.72 6.58 -3.82
CA SER A 41 27.82 5.45 -3.61
C SER A 41 27.07 5.62 -2.29
N ARG A 42 25.77 5.90 -2.37
CA ARG A 42 24.91 6.00 -1.19
C ARG A 42 24.60 4.60 -0.67
N THR A 43 24.91 4.34 0.60
CA THR A 43 24.33 3.20 1.32
C THR A 43 23.22 3.66 2.27
N THR A 44 22.22 2.82 2.50
CA THR A 44 21.14 3.12 3.45
C THR A 44 20.65 1.84 4.10
N PRO A 45 20.44 1.80 5.42
CA PRO A 45 19.86 0.64 6.08
C PRO A 45 18.52 0.26 5.47
N MET A 46 18.30 -1.05 5.29
CA MET A 46 17.13 -1.60 4.62
C MET A 46 15.85 -1.51 5.46
N PHE A 47 15.97 -1.81 6.75
CA PHE A 47 14.83 -1.86 7.67
C PHE A 47 14.72 -0.59 8.51
N ASN A 48 13.49 -0.24 8.88
CA ASN A 48 13.15 0.88 9.79
C ASN A 48 13.68 2.26 9.35
N THR A 49 14.04 2.39 8.07
CA THR A 49 14.55 3.61 7.45
C THR A 49 13.68 3.99 6.26
N ILE A 50 13.31 5.26 6.16
CA ILE A 50 12.56 5.77 5.00
C ILE A 50 13.53 5.96 3.84
N ILE A 51 13.36 5.16 2.80
CA ILE A 51 14.15 5.23 1.58
C ILE A 51 13.36 6.02 0.54
N LYS A 52 14.00 7.03 -0.04
CA LYS A 52 13.42 7.90 -1.07
C LYS A 52 14.26 7.78 -2.33
N SER A 53 13.64 7.30 -3.41
CA SER A 53 14.18 7.42 -4.75
C SER A 53 13.89 8.83 -5.24
N SER A 54 14.92 9.68 -5.36
CA SER A 54 14.79 11.02 -5.97
C SER A 54 14.98 11.00 -7.48
N SER A 55 15.27 9.83 -8.06
CA SER A 55 15.51 9.69 -9.48
C SER A 55 14.25 10.03 -10.31
N ARG A 56 14.47 10.72 -11.43
CA ARG A 56 13.45 11.01 -12.44
C ARG A 56 13.13 9.76 -13.28
N THR A 57 14.02 8.77 -13.25
CA THR A 57 13.91 7.48 -13.93
C THR A 57 13.87 6.36 -12.91
N SER A 58 13.55 5.14 -13.36
CA SER A 58 13.69 3.96 -12.52
C SER A 58 15.17 3.70 -12.24
N GLU A 59 15.51 3.26 -11.04
CA GLU A 59 16.88 2.94 -10.62
C GLU A 59 16.96 1.51 -10.08
N VAL A 60 18.15 0.93 -10.03
CA VAL A 60 18.37 -0.40 -9.46
C VAL A 60 19.04 -0.24 -8.09
N ALA A 61 18.40 -0.80 -7.07
CA ALA A 61 18.97 -0.93 -5.74
C ALA A 61 19.46 -2.37 -5.52
N GLU A 62 20.64 -2.52 -4.95
CA GLU A 62 21.26 -3.81 -4.67
C GLU A 62 21.30 -4.04 -3.15
N CYS A 63 20.98 -5.26 -2.71
CA CYS A 63 21.16 -5.69 -1.34
C CYS A 63 21.62 -7.16 -1.34
N GLY A 64 22.88 -7.40 -0.96
CA GLY A 64 23.51 -8.70 -1.14
C GLY A 64 23.60 -9.08 -2.63
N ALA A 65 23.14 -10.29 -2.99
CA ALA A 65 23.05 -10.72 -4.38
C ALA A 65 21.77 -10.28 -5.10
N CYS A 66 20.79 -9.72 -4.38
CA CYS A 66 19.51 -9.35 -4.95
C CYS A 66 19.53 -7.94 -5.54
N LYS A 67 18.86 -7.79 -6.69
CA LYS A 67 18.68 -6.51 -7.38
C LYS A 67 17.20 -6.18 -7.46
N TYR A 68 16.85 -4.96 -7.09
CA TYR A 68 15.48 -4.47 -7.04
C TYR A 68 15.32 -3.25 -7.95
N LEU A 69 14.31 -3.27 -8.81
CA LEU A 69 13.96 -2.12 -9.63
C LEU A 69 13.08 -1.17 -8.82
N LEU A 70 13.54 0.07 -8.62
CA LEU A 70 12.81 1.11 -7.93
C LEU A 70 12.18 2.06 -8.96
N PRO A 71 10.85 2.25 -8.96
CA PRO A 71 10.20 3.19 -9.85
C PRO A 71 10.59 4.64 -9.51
N LYS A 72 10.54 5.51 -10.51
CA LYS A 72 10.82 6.94 -10.32
C LYS A 72 10.05 7.54 -9.14
N SER A 73 10.73 8.37 -8.36
CA SER A 73 10.13 9.14 -7.26
C SER A 73 9.38 8.30 -6.20
N CYS A 74 9.67 6.99 -6.08
CA CYS A 74 9.04 6.16 -5.05
C CYS A 74 9.65 6.44 -3.68
N THR A 75 8.85 6.33 -2.62
CA THR A 75 9.32 6.29 -1.24
C THR A 75 8.86 4.98 -0.62
N PHE A 76 9.66 4.36 0.23
CA PHE A 76 9.21 3.19 0.97
C PHE A 76 9.85 3.04 2.33
N LEU A 77 9.17 2.26 3.19
CA LEU A 77 9.63 1.90 4.52
C LEU A 77 9.32 0.41 4.75
N ILE A 78 10.38 -0.37 4.97
CA ILE A 78 10.29 -1.79 5.35
C ILE A 78 10.33 -1.86 6.86
N SER A 79 9.18 -2.13 7.48
CA SER A 79 9.09 -2.22 8.94
C SER A 79 7.83 -2.98 9.37
N ASP A 80 7.76 -3.33 10.65
CA ASP A 80 6.51 -3.76 11.26
C ASP A 80 5.60 -2.56 11.62
N ILE A 81 4.39 -2.86 12.09
CA ILE A 81 3.34 -1.89 12.42
C ILE A 81 3.72 -0.91 13.54
N SER A 82 4.64 -1.26 14.43
CA SER A 82 5.10 -0.36 15.49
C SER A 82 5.83 0.86 14.93
N GLU A 83 6.46 0.74 13.76
CA GLU A 83 7.27 1.78 13.13
C GLU A 83 6.50 2.61 12.08
N VAL A 84 5.21 2.31 11.85
CA VAL A 84 4.35 3.04 10.89
C VAL A 84 4.25 4.53 11.20
N HIS A 85 4.43 4.91 12.48
CA HIS A 85 4.39 6.29 12.94
C HIS A 85 5.48 7.18 12.29
N ARG A 86 6.58 6.59 11.78
CA ARG A 86 7.62 7.32 11.05
C ARG A 86 7.12 7.98 9.76
N LEU A 87 6.02 7.48 9.20
CA LEU A 87 5.40 8.03 7.99
C LEU A 87 4.53 9.26 8.28
N ILE A 88 4.26 9.57 9.55
CA ILE A 88 3.47 10.73 9.93
C ILE A 88 4.25 11.99 9.53
N PRO A 89 3.67 12.86 8.68
CA PRO A 89 4.35 14.07 8.25
C PRO A 89 4.44 15.08 9.41
N GLY A 90 5.48 15.92 9.38
CA GLY A 90 5.62 17.01 10.35
C GLY A 90 4.54 18.09 10.21
N ASP A 91 4.09 18.36 8.98
CA ASP A 91 2.93 19.21 8.68
C ASP A 91 1.83 18.36 8.04
N SER A 92 0.59 18.53 8.50
CA SER A 92 -0.60 17.93 7.87
C SER A 92 -0.76 18.27 6.37
N LYS A 93 -0.21 19.39 5.89
CA LYS A 93 -0.16 19.74 4.46
C LYS A 93 0.78 18.85 3.65
N ASP A 94 1.66 18.12 4.34
CA ASP A 94 2.51 17.10 3.75
C ASP A 94 1.93 15.68 3.84
N GLY A 95 0.69 15.56 4.32
CA GLY A 95 -0.02 14.29 4.42
C GLY A 95 -0.46 13.71 3.09
N PHE A 96 -0.95 12.47 3.16
CA PHE A 96 -1.42 11.71 2.02
C PHE A 96 -2.88 12.02 1.73
N ASN A 97 -3.20 12.33 0.48
CA ASN A 97 -4.56 12.59 0.02
C ASN A 97 -5.21 11.37 -0.65
N LEU A 98 -4.44 10.30 -0.85
CA LEU A 98 -4.90 9.00 -1.31
C LEU A 98 -4.19 7.89 -0.54
N MET A 99 -4.93 7.00 0.10
CA MET A 99 -4.40 5.87 0.86
C MET A 99 -5.06 4.57 0.39
N VAL A 100 -4.24 3.58 0.02
CA VAL A 100 -4.67 2.22 -0.31
C VAL A 100 -4.14 1.28 0.76
N ILE A 101 -4.99 0.41 1.30
CA ILE A 101 -4.68 -0.44 2.45
C ILE A 101 -5.08 -1.88 2.09
N ASP A 102 -4.11 -2.80 2.08
CA ASP A 102 -4.35 -4.24 1.82
C ASP A 102 -3.84 -5.11 2.99
N PRO A 103 -4.53 -5.10 4.14
CA PRO A 103 -4.01 -5.73 5.33
C PRO A 103 -4.03 -7.27 5.19
N PRO A 104 -3.12 -7.97 5.88
CA PRO A 104 -3.10 -9.43 5.93
C PRO A 104 -4.24 -9.95 6.84
N TRP A 105 -5.48 -9.93 6.33
CA TRP A 105 -6.67 -10.36 7.06
C TRP A 105 -6.51 -11.77 7.65
N GLU A 106 -6.91 -11.95 8.91
CA GLU A 106 -6.83 -13.26 9.57
C GLU A 106 -7.57 -14.35 8.80
N ASN A 107 -6.84 -15.40 8.42
CA ASN A 107 -7.41 -16.56 7.79
C ASN A 107 -7.21 -17.81 8.67
N LYS A 108 -8.33 -18.39 9.11
CA LYS A 108 -8.32 -19.54 10.01
C LYS A 108 -7.63 -20.78 9.40
N SER A 109 -7.54 -20.87 8.06
CA SER A 109 -6.87 -21.98 7.38
C SER A 109 -5.35 -21.86 7.35
N VAL A 110 -4.79 -20.64 7.45
CA VAL A 110 -3.35 -20.37 7.37
C VAL A 110 -2.64 -20.65 8.71
N HIS A 111 -3.37 -20.64 9.84
CA HIS A 111 -2.84 -20.98 11.15
C HIS A 111 -2.22 -22.38 11.25
N ARG A 112 -2.54 -23.31 10.34
CA ARG A 112 -1.98 -24.67 10.36
C ARG A 112 -0.60 -24.81 9.70
N LYS A 113 -0.10 -23.77 9.01
CA LYS A 113 1.19 -23.81 8.29
C LYS A 113 2.12 -22.63 8.56
N SER A 114 1.65 -21.56 9.22
CA SER A 114 2.44 -20.36 9.51
C SER A 114 3.11 -20.48 10.89
N LEU A 115 4.45 -20.34 10.93
CA LEU A 115 5.26 -20.24 12.15
C LEU A 115 5.04 -18.91 12.92
N TYR A 116 4.18 -18.02 12.42
CA TYR A 116 3.83 -16.75 13.05
C TYR A 116 2.37 -16.73 13.53
N PRO A 117 2.08 -16.20 14.73
CA PRO A 117 0.72 -15.83 15.10
C PRO A 117 0.25 -14.74 14.13
N THR A 118 -0.84 -14.99 13.41
CA THR A 118 -1.45 -13.98 12.54
C THR A 118 -1.73 -12.73 13.36
N LEU A 119 -1.41 -11.54 12.82
CA LEU A 119 -1.70 -10.27 13.48
C LEU A 119 -3.23 -10.18 13.70
N PRO A 120 -3.72 -10.08 14.96
CA PRO A 120 -5.14 -9.93 15.19
C PRO A 120 -5.69 -8.70 14.46
N ASN A 121 -6.85 -8.83 13.80
CA ASN A 121 -7.40 -7.72 12.99
C ASN A 121 -7.56 -6.42 13.82
N LYS A 122 -7.65 -6.52 15.15
CA LYS A 122 -7.69 -5.39 16.08
C LYS A 122 -6.44 -4.51 16.03
N TYR A 123 -5.28 -5.03 15.66
CA TYR A 123 -4.07 -4.21 15.48
C TYR A 123 -4.21 -3.22 14.32
N LEU A 124 -5.11 -3.47 13.36
CA LEU A 124 -5.39 -2.49 12.31
C LEU A 124 -6.00 -1.19 12.88
N LEU A 125 -6.65 -1.26 14.06
CA LEU A 125 -7.19 -0.08 14.74
C LEU A 125 -6.07 0.88 15.21
N SER A 126 -4.85 0.39 15.42
CA SER A 126 -3.73 1.24 15.85
C SER A 126 -3.05 1.98 14.70
N LEU A 127 -3.46 1.75 13.45
CA LEU A 127 -2.90 2.48 12.32
C LEU A 127 -3.24 3.97 12.41
N PRO A 128 -2.25 4.88 12.30
CA PRO A 128 -2.46 6.31 12.46
C PRO A 128 -3.03 6.96 11.18
N VAL A 129 -4.03 6.35 10.55
CA VAL A 129 -4.60 6.77 9.24
C VAL A 129 -5.02 8.25 9.26
N LYS A 130 -5.66 8.71 10.34
CA LYS A 130 -6.05 10.12 10.51
C LYS A 130 -4.85 11.07 10.59
N GLN A 131 -3.73 10.64 11.16
CA GLN A 131 -2.52 11.47 11.30
C GLN A 131 -1.73 11.51 9.98
N LEU A 132 -1.76 10.42 9.21
CA LEU A 132 -1.16 10.31 7.88
C LEU A 132 -1.89 11.17 6.82
N ALA A 133 -3.19 11.40 7.01
CA ALA A 133 -4.01 12.12 6.05
C ALA A 133 -3.66 13.61 5.90
N HIS A 134 -3.72 14.08 4.65
CA HIS A 134 -3.57 15.48 4.26
C HIS A 134 -4.59 16.38 4.98
N ALA A 135 -4.23 17.64 5.19
CA ALA A 135 -5.04 18.63 5.91
C ALA A 135 -6.44 18.81 5.30
N ASP A 136 -6.54 18.80 3.97
CA ASP A 136 -7.81 18.96 3.22
C ASP A 136 -8.64 17.68 3.10
N GLY A 137 -8.20 16.59 3.74
CA GLY A 137 -8.85 15.28 3.67
C GLY A 137 -8.14 14.31 2.73
N ALA A 138 -8.65 13.08 2.69
CA ALA A 138 -8.06 12.00 1.91
C ALA A 138 -9.10 10.98 1.46
N LEU A 139 -8.87 10.36 0.31
CA LEU A 139 -9.57 9.15 -0.10
C LEU A 139 -8.86 7.93 0.51
N VAL A 140 -9.61 7.06 1.16
CA VAL A 140 -9.12 5.80 1.74
C VAL A 140 -9.79 4.63 1.04
N ALA A 141 -8.98 3.72 0.53
CA ALA A 141 -9.40 2.50 -0.13
C ALA A 141 -8.88 1.28 0.65
N LEU A 142 -9.78 0.45 1.17
CA LEU A 142 -9.45 -0.73 1.97
C LEU A 142 -9.86 -2.00 1.22
N TRP A 143 -8.89 -2.84 0.88
CA TRP A 143 -9.17 -4.18 0.36
C TRP A 143 -9.74 -5.06 1.45
N ILE A 144 -10.80 -5.81 1.11
CA ILE A 144 -11.45 -6.71 2.04
C ILE A 144 -11.87 -8.03 1.38
N THR A 145 -11.72 -9.11 2.15
CA THR A 145 -12.19 -10.43 1.74
C THR A 145 -13.73 -10.49 1.77
N ASN A 146 -14.32 -11.48 1.09
CA ASN A 146 -15.78 -11.69 1.10
C ASN A 146 -16.35 -12.24 2.42
N ARG A 147 -15.58 -12.24 3.52
CA ARG A 147 -16.05 -12.71 4.82
C ARG A 147 -16.89 -11.62 5.47
N GLU A 148 -18.17 -11.87 5.63
CA GLU A 148 -19.14 -10.93 6.19
C GLU A 148 -18.72 -10.36 7.56
N LYS A 149 -18.15 -11.21 8.44
CA LYS A 149 -17.64 -10.76 9.74
C LYS A 149 -16.53 -9.71 9.63
N LEU A 150 -15.63 -9.85 8.67
CA LEU A 150 -14.57 -8.87 8.44
C LEU A 150 -15.15 -7.59 7.84
N ARG A 151 -16.10 -7.73 6.92
CA ARG A 151 -16.81 -6.58 6.35
C ARG A 151 -17.53 -5.78 7.43
N HIS A 152 -18.26 -6.45 8.31
CA HIS A 152 -18.93 -5.82 9.43
C HIS A 152 -17.91 -5.09 10.33
N PHE A 153 -16.83 -5.76 10.74
CA PHE A 153 -15.76 -5.14 11.53
C PHE A 153 -15.16 -3.89 10.85
N ALA A 154 -14.91 -3.96 9.54
CA ALA A 154 -14.36 -2.83 8.80
C ALA A 154 -15.32 -1.63 8.79
N GLU A 155 -16.61 -1.88 8.58
CA GLU A 155 -17.65 -0.85 8.51
C GLU A 155 -18.02 -0.27 9.89
N THR A 156 -18.05 -1.09 10.95
CA THR A 156 -18.55 -0.68 12.27
C THR A 156 -17.48 -0.30 13.28
N GLU A 157 -16.25 -0.81 13.13
CA GLU A 157 -15.15 -0.55 14.07
C GLU A 157 -13.99 0.17 13.38
N LEU A 158 -13.49 -0.36 12.26
CA LEU A 158 -12.25 0.12 11.65
C LEU A 158 -12.37 1.51 11.01
N PHE A 159 -13.35 1.70 10.13
CA PHE A 159 -13.60 2.99 9.49
C PHE A 159 -13.95 4.09 10.50
N PRO A 160 -14.86 3.85 11.48
CA PRO A 160 -15.10 4.80 12.56
C PRO A 160 -13.86 5.13 13.39
N ALA A 161 -13.03 4.14 13.75
CA ALA A 161 -11.79 4.38 14.50
C ALA A 161 -10.79 5.24 13.72
N TRP A 162 -10.72 5.07 12.40
CA TRP A 162 -9.89 5.91 11.54
C TRP A 162 -10.52 7.27 11.21
N GLY A 163 -11.82 7.46 11.50
CA GLY A 163 -12.59 8.66 11.13
C GLY A 163 -13.02 8.70 9.67
N VAL A 164 -12.97 7.56 8.97
CA VAL A 164 -13.33 7.43 7.55
C VAL A 164 -14.84 7.33 7.42
N LYS A 165 -15.43 8.17 6.56
CA LYS A 165 -16.84 8.08 6.19
C LYS A 165 -16.97 7.24 4.92
N MET A 166 -17.66 6.10 5.01
CA MET A 166 -17.90 5.22 3.87
C MET A 166 -18.64 5.97 2.74
N ALA A 167 -18.19 5.78 1.51
CA ALA A 167 -18.73 6.46 0.33
C ALA A 167 -19.19 5.47 -0.76
N ALA A 168 -18.42 4.42 -1.04
CA ALA A 168 -18.72 3.47 -2.12
C ALA A 168 -18.06 2.11 -1.86
N VAL A 169 -18.54 1.09 -2.56
CA VAL A 169 -17.89 -0.22 -2.63
C VAL A 169 -17.58 -0.57 -4.08
N TRP A 170 -16.31 -0.86 -4.35
CA TRP A 170 -15.87 -1.39 -5.64
C TRP A 170 -15.61 -2.88 -5.56
N TYR A 171 -15.64 -3.54 -6.70
CA TYR A 171 -15.41 -4.97 -6.84
C TYR A 171 -14.30 -5.21 -7.85
N TRP A 172 -13.36 -6.07 -7.50
CA TRP A 172 -12.39 -6.61 -8.45
C TRP A 172 -12.82 -8.01 -8.85
N LEU A 173 -13.34 -8.15 -10.06
CA LEU A 173 -13.68 -9.43 -10.68
C LEU A 173 -12.44 -10.01 -11.38
N LYS A 174 -12.10 -11.23 -11.00
CA LYS A 174 -10.98 -12.00 -11.52
C LYS A 174 -11.43 -12.87 -12.68
N VAL A 175 -10.79 -12.69 -13.83
CA VAL A 175 -11.05 -13.47 -15.04
C VAL A 175 -9.80 -14.21 -15.51
N THR A 176 -9.99 -15.27 -16.29
CA THR A 176 -8.94 -16.00 -17.00
C THR A 176 -8.50 -15.21 -18.23
N VAL A 177 -7.46 -15.69 -18.92
CA VAL A 177 -7.00 -15.10 -20.20
C VAL A 177 -8.07 -15.21 -21.30
N GLU A 178 -8.98 -16.16 -21.18
CA GLU A 178 -10.15 -16.35 -22.04
C GLU A 178 -11.33 -15.45 -21.67
N GLY A 179 -11.22 -14.64 -20.61
CA GLY A 179 -12.27 -13.74 -20.14
C GLY A 179 -13.39 -14.43 -19.34
N THR A 180 -13.20 -15.69 -18.94
CA THR A 180 -14.15 -16.41 -18.08
C THR A 180 -13.83 -16.18 -16.61
N MET A 181 -14.81 -16.27 -15.71
CA MET A 181 -14.56 -16.11 -14.28
C MET A 181 -13.65 -17.22 -13.76
N VAL A 182 -12.68 -16.89 -12.90
CA VAL A 182 -11.76 -17.89 -12.32
C VAL A 182 -12.46 -18.92 -11.43
N SER A 183 -13.66 -18.60 -10.95
CA SER A 183 -14.53 -19.51 -10.20
C SER A 183 -16.00 -19.09 -10.33
N PRO A 184 -16.97 -19.99 -10.09
CA PRO A 184 -18.39 -19.65 -10.03
C PRO A 184 -18.71 -18.66 -8.91
N LEU A 185 -19.69 -17.76 -9.15
CA LEU A 185 -20.14 -16.76 -8.17
C LEU A 185 -20.80 -17.38 -6.93
N ASP A 186 -21.42 -18.55 -7.09
CA ASP A 186 -22.24 -19.20 -6.06
C ASP A 186 -21.41 -19.93 -5.00
N LEU A 187 -20.08 -19.96 -5.13
CA LEU A 187 -19.20 -20.59 -4.14
C LEU A 187 -19.09 -19.74 -2.87
N ALA A 188 -19.42 -20.34 -1.73
CA ALA A 188 -19.36 -19.67 -0.43
C ALA A 188 -17.94 -19.23 -0.01
N HIS A 189 -16.90 -19.96 -0.43
CA HIS A 189 -15.54 -19.79 0.11
C HIS A 189 -14.47 -19.41 -0.93
N HIS A 190 -14.81 -19.32 -2.22
CA HIS A 190 -13.88 -18.97 -3.30
C HIS A 190 -14.57 -18.15 -4.38
N LYS A 191 -15.05 -16.96 -4.01
CA LYS A 191 -15.69 -16.06 -4.99
C LYS A 191 -14.65 -15.54 -5.97
N PRO A 192 -15.03 -15.34 -7.25
CA PRO A 192 -14.12 -14.82 -8.28
C PRO A 192 -13.88 -13.32 -8.14
N TYR A 193 -14.22 -12.71 -7.00
CA TYR A 193 -14.04 -11.28 -6.80
C TYR A 193 -13.57 -10.94 -5.40
N GLU A 194 -12.96 -9.77 -5.24
CA GLU A 194 -12.66 -9.14 -3.95
C GLU A 194 -13.32 -7.77 -3.87
N CYS A 195 -13.54 -7.26 -2.65
CA CYS A 195 -14.17 -5.97 -2.45
C CYS A 195 -13.13 -4.91 -2.07
N LEU A 196 -13.34 -3.69 -2.52
CA LEU A 196 -12.58 -2.50 -2.13
C LEU A 196 -13.55 -1.49 -1.53
N LEU A 197 -13.45 -1.30 -0.22
CA LEU A 197 -14.25 -0.32 0.51
C LEU A 197 -13.62 1.06 0.35
N LEU A 198 -14.42 2.05 -0.05
CA LEU A 198 -13.96 3.41 -0.31
C LEU A 198 -14.64 4.39 0.63
N GLY A 199 -13.86 5.27 1.23
CA GLY A 199 -14.39 6.31 2.09
C GLY A 199 -13.49 7.54 2.16
N TYR A 200 -14.03 8.63 2.68
CA TYR A 200 -13.34 9.90 2.79
C TYR A 200 -13.02 10.24 4.24
N LEU A 201 -11.80 10.73 4.45
CA LEU A 201 -11.44 11.49 5.63
C LEU A 201 -11.78 12.97 5.40
N PRO A 202 -12.55 13.60 6.30
CA PRO A 202 -12.89 15.01 6.15
C PRO A 202 -11.67 15.91 6.37
N SER A 203 -11.72 17.11 5.80
CA SER A 203 -10.73 18.16 6.04
C SER A 203 -10.65 18.49 7.55
N LYS A 204 -9.42 18.68 8.02
CA LYS A 204 -9.11 19.15 9.39
C LYS A 204 -9.31 20.67 9.50
N ILE A 205 -9.20 21.39 8.38
CA ILE A 205 -9.29 22.86 8.32
C ILE A 205 -10.76 23.20 8.04
N GLY A 206 -11.54 23.46 9.11
CA GLY A 206 -12.90 24.01 8.99
C GLY A 206 -14.00 23.36 9.85
N SER A 207 -13.72 22.35 10.68
CA SER A 207 -14.76 21.75 11.54
C SER A 207 -14.96 22.54 12.85
N THR A 208 -15.46 23.77 12.75
CA THR A 208 -16.14 24.48 13.84
C THR A 208 -17.63 24.53 13.55
N SER A 209 -18.28 23.37 13.55
CA SER A 209 -19.72 23.18 13.80
C SER A 209 -20.07 21.71 13.59
N GLU A 210 -20.55 21.05 14.64
CA GLU A 210 -20.96 19.64 14.63
C GLU A 210 -22.31 19.39 13.93
N GLU A 211 -22.91 20.40 13.30
CA GLU A 211 -24.27 20.29 12.74
C GLU A 211 -24.39 20.98 11.37
N SER A 212 -23.65 20.52 10.36
CA SER A 212 -24.07 20.55 8.94
C SER A 212 -22.91 20.15 8.03
N VAL A 213 -22.59 18.85 7.96
CA VAL A 213 -22.11 18.29 6.70
C VAL A 213 -23.26 17.46 6.15
N GLN A 214 -24.32 18.15 5.73
CA GLN A 214 -25.18 17.61 4.70
C GLN A 214 -24.26 17.28 3.53
N PHE A 215 -24.04 15.98 3.27
CA PHE A 215 -23.37 15.43 2.08
C PHE A 215 -24.25 15.63 0.83
N THR A 216 -24.91 16.78 0.73
CA THR A 216 -25.81 17.12 -0.36
C THR A 216 -25.39 18.48 -0.90
N GLY A 217 -24.72 18.48 -2.05
CA GLY A 217 -24.87 19.59 -3.01
C GLY A 217 -23.73 20.59 -3.20
N SER A 218 -22.52 20.39 -2.68
CA SER A 218 -21.36 21.19 -3.12
C SER A 218 -20.37 20.33 -3.92
N ARG A 219 -20.00 20.84 -5.10
CA ARG A 219 -19.18 20.22 -6.17
C ARG A 219 -17.72 19.88 -5.80
N GLU A 220 -17.42 19.47 -4.57
CA GLU A 220 -16.03 19.31 -4.08
C GLU A 220 -15.57 17.85 -3.87
N HIS A 221 -16.47 16.87 -4.04
CA HIS A 221 -16.12 15.46 -4.07
C HIS A 221 -16.54 14.87 -5.42
N ALA A 222 -15.58 14.39 -6.21
CA ALA A 222 -15.86 13.72 -7.47
C ALA A 222 -16.71 12.48 -7.19
N ASP A 223 -17.92 12.41 -7.76
CA ASP A 223 -18.87 11.31 -7.59
C ASP A 223 -18.14 9.95 -7.69
N LEU A 224 -17.92 9.31 -6.54
CA LEU A 224 -17.39 7.94 -6.49
C LEU A 224 -18.50 7.02 -6.95
N PRO A 225 -18.34 6.30 -8.07
CA PRO A 225 -19.37 5.36 -8.51
C PRO A 225 -19.48 4.23 -7.50
N ASP A 226 -20.67 4.03 -6.95
CA ASP A 226 -20.94 2.84 -6.12
C ASP A 226 -21.07 1.60 -7.02
N LYS A 227 -20.65 0.44 -6.48
CA LYS A 227 -20.67 -0.86 -7.17
C LYS A 227 -19.90 -0.89 -8.49
N PHE A 228 -18.87 -0.06 -8.63
CA PHE A 228 -17.95 -0.13 -9.78
C PHE A 228 -17.22 -1.48 -9.81
N VAL A 229 -17.08 -2.06 -11.00
CA VAL A 229 -16.43 -3.36 -11.20
C VAL A 229 -15.17 -3.17 -12.04
N LEU A 230 -14.02 -3.44 -11.42
CA LEU A 230 -12.73 -3.63 -12.08
C LEU A 230 -12.62 -5.08 -12.52
N ILE A 231 -12.28 -5.32 -13.79
CA ILE A 231 -12.07 -6.67 -14.32
C ILE A 231 -10.60 -6.80 -14.72
N SER A 232 -9.91 -7.81 -14.19
CA SER A 232 -8.55 -8.11 -14.62
C SER A 232 -8.21 -9.59 -14.45
N ILE A 233 -7.16 -10.01 -15.14
CA ILE A 233 -6.50 -11.29 -14.90
C ILE A 233 -5.68 -11.15 -13.61
N PRO A 234 -5.85 -12.04 -12.61
CA PRO A 234 -5.04 -11.99 -11.40
C PRO A 234 -3.58 -12.34 -11.71
N GLY A 235 -2.65 -11.60 -11.10
CA GLY A 235 -1.23 -11.93 -11.14
C GLY A 235 -0.88 -12.97 -10.07
N ASP A 236 0.36 -12.88 -9.56
CA ASP A 236 0.84 -13.73 -8.47
C ASP A 236 -0.01 -13.61 -7.20
N HIS A 237 0.15 -14.58 -6.31
CA HIS A 237 -0.67 -14.72 -5.11
C HIS A 237 -0.74 -13.42 -4.29
N SER A 238 -1.97 -12.97 -4.03
CA SER A 238 -2.30 -11.71 -3.34
C SER A 238 -1.89 -10.41 -4.04
N ARG A 239 -1.36 -10.44 -5.27
CA ARG A 239 -1.06 -9.22 -6.03
C ARG A 239 -2.36 -8.59 -6.55
N LYS A 240 -2.65 -7.38 -6.07
CA LYS A 240 -3.83 -6.61 -6.46
C LYS A 240 -3.57 -5.86 -7.78
N PRO A 241 -4.62 -5.55 -8.55
CA PRO A 241 -4.47 -4.73 -9.75
C PRO A 241 -4.08 -3.29 -9.39
N PRO A 242 -3.35 -2.58 -10.26
CA PRO A 242 -2.94 -1.21 -10.00
C PRO A 242 -4.17 -0.29 -9.95
N LEU A 243 -4.41 0.35 -8.80
CA LEU A 243 -5.57 1.21 -8.57
C LEU A 243 -5.32 2.70 -8.80
N LYS A 244 -4.05 3.11 -8.91
CA LYS A 244 -3.63 4.51 -8.93
C LYS A 244 -4.46 5.36 -9.89
N SER A 245 -4.43 5.06 -11.19
CA SER A 245 -5.15 5.84 -12.22
C SER A 245 -6.67 5.89 -12.00
N LEU A 246 -7.25 4.85 -11.41
CA LEU A 246 -8.69 4.78 -11.13
C LEU A 246 -9.07 5.63 -9.92
N LEU A 247 -8.22 5.71 -8.90
CA LEU A 247 -8.51 6.43 -7.66
C LEU A 247 -8.07 7.90 -7.71
N SER A 248 -7.03 8.25 -8.47
CA SER A 248 -6.50 9.62 -8.58
C SER A 248 -7.56 10.66 -8.94
N LYS A 249 -8.51 10.30 -9.81
CA LYS A 249 -9.64 11.15 -10.23
C LYS A 249 -10.65 11.44 -9.11
N HIS A 250 -10.59 10.71 -8.00
CA HIS A 250 -11.53 10.82 -6.87
C HIS A 250 -10.92 11.43 -5.61
N ILE A 251 -9.67 11.92 -5.68
CA ILE A 251 -8.99 12.59 -4.57
C ILE A 251 -9.76 13.87 -4.18
N PRO A 252 -10.07 14.08 -2.89
CA PRO A 252 -10.73 15.30 -2.43
C PRO A 252 -9.78 16.49 -2.53
N GLY A 253 -10.31 17.68 -2.85
CA GLY A 253 -9.50 18.89 -2.87
C GLY A 253 -8.39 18.86 -3.93
N GLN A 254 -8.77 18.77 -5.22
CA GLN A 254 -7.90 18.72 -6.42
C GLN A 254 -6.93 19.92 -6.60
N ARG A 255 -6.71 20.73 -5.56
CA ARG A 255 -5.78 21.86 -5.51
C ARG A 255 -4.33 21.43 -5.24
N HIS A 256 -4.13 20.20 -4.76
CA HIS A 256 -2.82 19.67 -4.39
C HIS A 256 -2.38 18.52 -5.30
N ALA A 257 -1.07 18.36 -5.45
CA ALA A 257 -0.49 17.21 -6.13
C ALA A 257 -0.88 15.91 -5.39
N GLU A 258 -1.03 14.83 -6.15
CA GLU A 258 -1.29 13.50 -5.59
C GLU A 258 -0.14 13.06 -4.66
N ARG A 259 -0.50 12.69 -3.44
CA ARG A 259 0.38 12.10 -2.43
C ARG A 259 -0.22 10.78 -2.00
N GLY A 260 0.13 9.74 -2.73
CA GLY A 260 -0.36 8.39 -2.51
C GLY A 260 0.45 7.62 -1.47
N LEU A 261 -0.23 6.84 -0.64
CA LEU A 261 0.35 5.90 0.29
C LEU A 261 -0.30 4.53 0.13
N GLU A 262 0.52 3.50 0.01
CA GLU A 262 0.08 2.10 0.07
C GLU A 262 0.55 1.48 1.39
N LEU A 263 -0.40 1.04 2.22
CA LEU A 263 -0.14 0.34 3.47
C LEU A 263 -0.27 -1.18 3.27
N PHE A 264 0.66 -1.93 3.86
CA PHE A 264 0.89 -3.36 3.62
C PHE A 264 1.28 -3.67 2.16
N ALA A 265 1.99 -2.74 1.53
CA ALA A 265 2.43 -2.83 0.16
C ALA A 265 3.36 -4.03 -0.08
N ARG A 266 3.30 -4.58 -1.29
CA ARG A 266 4.22 -5.62 -1.80
C ARG A 266 4.91 -5.23 -3.10
N GLU A 267 4.50 -4.11 -3.68
CA GLU A 267 4.97 -3.57 -4.94
C GLU A 267 5.13 -2.07 -4.77
N LEU A 268 6.12 -1.47 -5.42
CA LEU A 268 6.31 -0.03 -5.37
C LEU A 268 5.57 0.64 -6.52
N SER A 269 4.91 1.75 -6.20
CA SER A 269 4.28 2.63 -7.19
C SER A 269 5.08 3.91 -7.39
N ALA A 270 5.26 4.33 -8.65
CA ALA A 270 5.96 5.56 -8.98
C ALA A 270 5.28 6.79 -8.34
N GLY A 271 6.07 7.62 -7.66
CA GLY A 271 5.58 8.81 -6.95
C GLY A 271 4.76 8.53 -5.68
N TRP A 272 4.65 7.28 -5.23
CA TRP A 272 3.91 6.92 -4.00
C TRP A 272 4.86 6.51 -2.88
N THR A 273 4.35 6.62 -1.66
CA THR A 273 4.96 5.99 -0.49
C THR A 273 4.39 4.58 -0.33
N SER A 274 5.25 3.58 -0.14
CA SER A 274 4.85 2.18 0.07
C SER A 274 5.36 1.70 1.43
N TRP A 275 4.51 1.12 2.24
CA TRP A 275 4.87 0.66 3.58
C TRP A 275 4.37 -0.76 3.83
N GLY A 276 5.18 -1.55 4.50
CA GLY A 276 4.82 -2.87 4.99
C GLY A 276 6.06 -3.69 5.30
N ASN A 277 5.84 -4.97 5.59
CA ASN A 277 6.94 -5.88 5.86
C ASN A 277 7.69 -6.31 4.58
N GLU A 278 7.04 -6.23 3.42
CA GLU A 278 7.57 -6.76 2.15
C GLU A 278 7.33 -5.86 0.92
N PRO A 279 7.47 -4.52 0.97
CA PRO A 279 7.14 -3.63 -0.16
C PRO A 279 8.00 -3.86 -1.41
N LEU A 280 9.07 -4.66 -1.31
CA LEU A 280 9.95 -5.05 -2.42
C LEU A 280 9.66 -6.43 -3.00
N ARG A 281 8.62 -7.15 -2.54
CA ARG A 281 8.30 -8.52 -2.97
C ARG A 281 8.22 -8.67 -4.49
N PHE A 282 7.59 -7.71 -5.17
CA PHE A 282 7.46 -7.69 -6.64
C PHE A 282 8.44 -6.76 -7.34
N GLN A 283 9.49 -6.30 -6.64
CA GLN A 283 10.51 -5.42 -7.20
C GLN A 283 11.77 -6.14 -7.65
N HIS A 284 11.90 -7.45 -7.41
CA HIS A 284 13.07 -8.20 -7.87
C HIS A 284 13.23 -8.09 -9.39
N LEU A 285 14.46 -7.88 -9.88
CA LEU A 285 14.73 -7.60 -11.29
C LEU A 285 14.19 -8.71 -12.23
N ASN A 286 14.13 -9.96 -11.75
CA ASN A 286 13.56 -11.11 -12.47
C ASN A 286 12.08 -10.96 -12.87
N TYR A 287 11.31 -10.07 -12.21
CA TYR A 287 9.93 -9.77 -12.60
C TYR A 287 9.83 -8.81 -13.79
N PHE A 288 10.95 -8.19 -14.19
CA PHE A 288 11.00 -7.18 -15.25
C PHE A 288 11.68 -7.74 -16.50
N ARG A 289 11.25 -7.23 -17.65
CA ARG A 289 11.92 -7.46 -18.93
C ARG A 289 12.22 -6.10 -19.54
N GLU A 290 13.40 -5.94 -20.09
CA GLU A 290 13.70 -4.78 -20.94
C GLU A 290 12.73 -4.80 -22.13
N ARG A 291 12.16 -3.63 -22.41
CA ARG A 291 11.25 -3.40 -23.54
C ARG A 291 11.84 -2.40 -24.48
#